data_AF-R6ZIT3-F1
#
_entry.id   AF-R6ZIT3-F1
#
_cell.length_a   1.000
_cell.length_b   1.000
_cell.length_c   1.000
_cell.angle_alpha   90.00
_cell.angle_beta   90.00
_cell.angle_gamma   90.00
#
_symmetry.space_group_name_H-M   'P 1'
#
loop_
_entity.id
_entity.type
_entity.pdbx_description
1 polymer ?
#
loop_
_entity_poly.entity_id
_entity_poly.type
_entity_poly.pdbx_seq_one_letter_code
_entity_poly.pdbx_strand_id
1 'polypeptide(L)' 'MAVYRQYGFSARGFDKILKVARTVADLDGADQIGRIHLCEAVSYRSFEKKYWGAKK' A
#
# COMPACT_ATOMS: atom_id res chain seq x y z
N MET A 1 -7.31 -8.77 -17.65
CA MET A 1 -7.14 -7.99 -16.41
C MET A 1 -8.36 -7.11 -16.16
N ALA A 2 -9.51 -7.73 -15.84
CA ALA A 2 -10.84 -7.11 -15.95
C ALA A 2 -11.58 -6.86 -14.63
N VAL A 3 -10.90 -6.83 -13.47
CA VAL A 3 -11.57 -6.85 -12.15
C VAL A 3 -11.50 -5.51 -11.37
N TYR A 4 -10.64 -4.57 -11.74
CA TYR A 4 -10.31 -3.43 -10.85
C TYR A 4 -11.23 -2.19 -10.93
N ARG A 5 -12.32 -2.20 -11.70
CA ARG A 5 -13.17 -0.99 -11.93
C ARG A 5 -14.36 -0.82 -10.98
N GLN A 6 -14.56 -1.70 -10.00
CA GLN A 6 -15.82 -1.72 -9.24
C GLN A 6 -15.85 -0.88 -7.96
N TYR A 7 -14.72 -0.35 -7.47
CA TYR A 7 -14.65 0.27 -6.13
C TYR A 7 -14.26 1.76 -6.06
N GLY A 8 -14.24 2.50 -7.17
CA GLY A 8 -14.03 3.96 -7.13
C GLY A 8 -12.67 4.45 -6.60
N PHE A 9 -11.80 3.55 -6.16
CA PHE A 9 -10.39 3.81 -5.90
C PHE A 9 -9.62 3.72 -7.21
N SER A 10 -8.87 4.77 -7.56
CA SER A 10 -7.96 4.74 -8.70
C SER A 10 -7.04 3.52 -8.56
N ALA A 11 -7.03 2.59 -9.53
CA ALA A 11 -6.25 1.35 -9.50
C ALA A 11 -4.78 1.56 -9.10
N ARG A 12 -4.22 2.74 -9.42
CA ARG A 12 -2.86 3.18 -9.03
C ARG A 12 -2.62 3.27 -7.51
N GLY A 13 -3.63 3.65 -6.73
CA GLY A 13 -3.52 3.75 -5.28
C GLY A 13 -3.44 2.38 -4.61
N PHE A 14 -4.22 1.42 -5.12
CA PHE A 14 -4.21 0.05 -4.65
C PHE A 14 -2.91 -0.67 -5.05
N ASP A 15 -2.45 -0.47 -6.29
CA ASP A 15 -1.16 -0.99 -6.77
C ASP A 15 0.03 -0.53 -5.92
N LYS A 16 0.06 0.77 -5.53
CA LYS A 16 1.09 1.28 -4.61
C LYS A 16 1.04 0.62 -3.24
N ILE A 17 -0.15 0.43 -2.66
CA ILE A 17 -0.30 -0.23 -1.35
C ILE A 17 0.21 -1.67 -1.43
N LEU A 18 -0.13 -2.40 -2.50
CA LEU A 18 0.36 -3.77 -2.72
C LEU A 18 1.89 -3.83 -2.86
N LYS A 19 2.51 -2.85 -3.55
CA LYS A 19 3.97 -2.76 -3.66
C LYS A 19 4.65 -2.53 -2.32
N VAL A 20 4.16 -1.56 -1.54
CA VAL A 20 4.71 -1.28 -0.20
C VAL A 20 4.49 -2.48 0.73
N ALA A 21 3.31 -3.11 0.70
CA ALA A 21 3.03 -4.31 1.48
C ALA A 21 3.94 -5.47 1.08
N ARG A 22 4.29 -5.61 -0.20
CA ARG A 22 5.27 -6.60 -0.65
C ARG A 22 6.66 -6.28 -0.13
N THR A 23 7.09 -5.02 -0.15
CA THR A 23 8.38 -4.61 0.40
C THR A 23 8.47 -4.89 1.90
N VAL A 24 7.42 -4.58 2.66
CA VAL A 24 7.37 -4.89 4.10
C VAL A 24 7.42 -6.40 4.35
N ALA A 25 6.67 -7.19 3.57
CA ALA A 25 6.72 -8.65 3.65
C ALA A 25 8.12 -9.21 3.34
N ASP A 26 8.80 -8.64 2.33
CA ASP A 26 10.16 -9.02 1.94
C ASP A 26 11.17 -8.72 3.05
N LEU A 27 11.03 -7.56 3.72
CA LEU A 27 11.84 -7.18 4.89
C LEU A 27 11.61 -8.08 6.11
N ASP A 28 10.37 -8.56 6.29
CA ASP A 28 10.02 -9.52 7.34
C ASP A 28 10.45 -10.96 6.99
N GLY A 29 10.93 -11.20 5.76
CA GLY A 29 11.27 -12.54 5.27
C GLY A 29 10.05 -13.43 5.01
N ALA A 30 8.87 -12.83 4.88
CA ALA A 30 7.62 -13.53 4.63
C ALA A 30 7.39 -13.74 3.13
N ASP A 31 7.21 -15.01 2.74
CA ASP A 31 6.96 -15.39 1.34
C ASP A 31 5.65 -14.81 0.79
N GLN A 32 4.66 -14.62 1.68
CA GLN A 32 3.34 -14.07 1.36
C GLN A 32 3.00 -12.78 2.13
N ILE A 33 2.22 -11.92 1.49
CA ILE A 33 1.73 -10.68 2.11
C ILE A 33 0.63 -11.05 3.11
N GLY A 34 0.95 -10.96 4.41
CA GLY A 34 0.00 -11.11 5.50
C GLY A 34 -0.78 -9.82 5.81
N ARG A 35 -1.76 -9.93 6.72
CA ARG A 35 -2.53 -8.79 7.23
C ARG A 35 -1.65 -7.71 7.88
N ILE A 36 -0.57 -8.12 8.55
CA ILE A 36 0.35 -7.22 9.24
C ILE A 36 1.06 -6.31 8.23
N HIS A 37 1.62 -6.89 7.16
CA HIS A 37 2.30 -6.15 6.09
C HIS A 37 1.37 -5.17 5.37
N LEU A 38 0.11 -5.56 5.16
CA LEU A 38 -0.94 -4.68 4.62
C LEU A 38 -1.26 -3.50 5.56
N CYS A 39 -1.37 -3.76 6.87
CA CYS A 39 -1.63 -2.73 7.87
C CYS A 39 -0.48 -1.70 7.93
N GLU A 40 0.76 -2.20 7.89
CA GLU A 40 1.94 -1.34 7.82
C GLU A 40 1.98 -0.53 6.53
N ALA A 41 1.76 -1.14 5.38
CA ALA A 41 1.75 -0.43 4.09
C ALA A 41 0.69 0.69 4.02
N VAL A 42 -0.50 0.45 4.59
CA VAL A 42 -1.56 1.47 4.68
C VAL A 42 -1.16 2.59 5.65
N SER A 43 -0.52 2.24 6.76
CA SER A 43 -0.01 3.21 7.74
C SER A 43 1.10 4.07 7.15
N TYR A 44 2.05 3.47 6.41
CA TYR A 44 3.09 4.17 5.66
C TYR A 44 2.52 5.14 4.63
N ARG A 45 1.43 4.79 3.94
CA ARG A 45 0.78 5.71 2.98
C ARG A 45 0.12 6.91 3.67
N SER A 46 -0.53 6.69 4.81
CA SER A 46 -1.11 7.77 5.61
C SER A 46 -0.01 8.68 6.18
N PHE A 47 1.13 8.09 6.54
CA PHE A 47 2.33 8.80 6.95
C PHE A 47 2.93 9.61 5.78
N GLU A 48 3.08 9.03 4.58
CA GLU A 48 3.59 9.73 3.39
C GLU A 48 2.75 10.97 3.07
N LYS A 49 1.41 10.88 3.14
CA LYS A 49 0.52 12.04 3.02
C LYS A 49 0.77 13.10 4.10
N LYS A 50 1.03 12.68 5.33
CA LYS A 50 1.21 13.60 6.48
C LYS A 50 2.56 14.31 6.46
N TYR A 51 3.63 13.62 6.04
CA TYR A 51 5.00 14.16 6.07
C TYR A 51 5.44 14.79 4.75
N TRP A 52 4.97 14.31 3.60
CA TRP A 52 5.34 14.85 2.29
C TRP A 52 4.24 15.72 1.65
N GLY A 53 2.99 15.58 2.10
CA GLY A 53 1.84 16.35 1.59
C GLY A 53 1.70 17.77 2.16
N ALA A 54 2.59 18.21 3.04
CA ALA A 54 2.65 19.58 3.53
C ALA A 54 3.59 20.44 2.67
N LYS A 55 3.30 20.57 1.36
CA LYS A 55 3.68 21.77 0.62
C LYS A 55 2.47 22.69 0.62
N LYS A 56 2.48 23.68 1.50
CA LYS A 56 1.78 24.94 1.27
C LYS A 56 2.76 25.89 0.60
#